data_AF-A0A916VNI8-F1
#
_entry.id   AF-A0A916VNI8-F1
#
_cell.length_a   1.000
_cell.length_b   1.000
_cell.length_c   1.000
_cell.angle_alpha   90.00
_cell.angle_beta   90.00
_cell.angle_gamma   90.00
#
_symmetry.space_group_name_H-M   'P 1'
#
loop_
_entity.id
_entity.type
_entity.pdbx_description
1 polymer ?
#
loop_
_entity_poly.entity_id
_entity_poly.type
_entity_poly.pdbx_seq_one_letter_code
_entity_poly.pdbx_strand_id
1 'polypeptide(L)'
;MKNAAIKDQLLQLPDDKIYCETNHMFIKTFFDVVVQEFPKVKVIILRRYLPRVLKSFIELGYFSERNRHWKSWMSSPNAATAAIPCIDVDQNLDQWDLSIAYLIDIEARAKRFQQEYPEINTYEVRLETLNNFTNVESLFEQLNITLTDATKNMYSQKINQRKSIKKIY
;
A
#
# COMPACT_ATOMS: atom_id res chain seq x y z
N MET A 1 19.69 -1.15 1.76
CA MET A 1 19.25 0.09 2.44
C MET A 1 17.96 -0.09 3.25
N LYS A 2 16.86 -0.58 2.68
CA LYS A 2 15.59 -0.74 3.42
C LYS A 2 15.65 -1.80 4.55
N ASN A 3 16.23 -2.97 4.28
CA ASN A 3 16.37 -4.03 5.29
C ASN A 3 17.22 -3.63 6.50
N ALA A 4 18.33 -2.92 6.27
CA ALA A 4 19.15 -2.39 7.36
C ALA A 4 18.33 -1.46 8.28
N ALA A 5 17.54 -0.55 7.70
CA ALA A 5 16.65 0.31 8.48
C ALA A 5 15.58 -0.46 9.27
N ILE A 6 15.00 -1.52 8.69
CA ILE A 6 14.05 -2.39 9.40
C ILE A 6 14.75 -3.13 10.56
N LYS A 7 15.95 -3.68 10.33
CA LYS A 7 16.77 -4.33 11.36
C LYS A 7 17.10 -3.38 12.50
N ASP A 8 17.55 -2.17 12.20
CA ASP A 8 17.89 -1.17 13.22
C ASP A 8 16.67 -0.84 14.09
N GLN A 9 15.48 -0.73 13.47
CA GLN A 9 14.23 -0.50 14.20
C GLN A 9 13.83 -1.72 15.04
N LEU A 10 13.99 -2.94 14.52
CA LEU A 10 13.73 -4.17 15.26
C LEU A 10 14.66 -4.35 16.47
N LEU A 11 15.95 -3.98 16.34
CA LEU A 11 16.92 -4.06 17.45
C LEU A 11 16.59 -3.12 18.61
N GLN A 12 15.90 -2.02 18.32
CA GLN A 12 15.46 -1.05 19.34
C GLN A 12 14.07 -1.34 19.87
N LEU A 13 13.36 -2.31 19.27
CA LEU A 13 11.98 -2.59 19.59
C LEU A 13 11.91 -3.52 20.82
N PRO A 14 11.14 -3.18 21.85
CA PRO A 14 10.92 -4.10 22.97
C PRO A 14 10.29 -5.43 22.51
N ASP A 15 10.63 -6.52 23.20
CA ASP A 15 10.17 -7.88 22.85
C ASP A 15 8.64 -8.05 22.83
N ASP A 16 7.91 -7.19 23.55
CA ASP A 16 6.44 -7.18 23.61
C ASP A 16 5.78 -6.35 22.50
N LYS A 17 6.57 -5.77 21.58
CA LYS A 17 6.07 -4.94 20.49
C LYS A 17 6.28 -5.59 19.13
N ILE A 18 5.39 -5.23 18.21
CA ILE A 18 5.43 -5.67 16.82
C ILE A 18 5.76 -4.46 15.95
N TYR A 19 6.76 -4.62 15.09
CA TYR A 19 7.07 -3.62 14.09
C TYR A 19 5.98 -3.59 13.00
N CYS A 20 5.47 -2.41 12.68
CA CYS A 20 4.49 -2.20 11.63
C CYS A 20 4.80 -0.93 10.85
N GLU A 21 4.77 -1.00 9.52
CA GLU A 21 4.91 0.15 8.65
C GLU A 21 3.95 0.06 7.46
N THR A 22 3.66 1.21 6.84
CA THR A 22 2.88 1.28 5.60
C THR A 22 3.71 1.91 4.51
N ASN A 23 3.88 1.21 3.39
CA ASN A 23 4.63 1.74 2.25
C ASN A 23 4.02 1.26 0.93
N HIS A 24 3.43 2.19 0.18
CA HIS A 24 2.86 1.91 -1.13
C HIS A 24 3.91 1.45 -2.17
N MET A 25 5.21 1.63 -1.91
CA MET A 25 6.30 1.11 -2.74
C MET A 25 6.62 -0.36 -2.48
N PHE A 26 6.20 -0.94 -1.34
CA PHE A 26 6.57 -2.30 -0.92
C PHE A 26 6.45 -3.32 -2.06
N ILE A 27 5.25 -3.45 -2.62
CA ILE A 27 4.92 -4.40 -3.69
C ILE A 27 5.60 -4.10 -5.04
N LYS A 28 6.16 -2.89 -5.20
CA LYS A 28 6.80 -2.45 -6.44
C LYS A 28 8.30 -2.66 -6.45
N THR A 29 8.95 -2.63 -5.28
CA THR A 29 10.42 -2.43 -5.24
C THR A 29 11.21 -3.29 -4.28
N PHE A 30 10.70 -3.69 -3.11
CA PHE A 30 11.55 -4.32 -2.09
C PHE A 30 10.87 -5.45 -1.29
N PHE A 31 9.72 -5.95 -1.76
CA PHE A 31 9.01 -7.02 -1.06
C PHE A 31 9.84 -8.32 -0.99
N ASP A 32 10.57 -8.64 -2.04
CA ASP A 32 11.41 -9.82 -2.21
C ASP A 32 12.51 -9.86 -1.14
N VAL A 33 13.21 -8.74 -0.99
CA VAL A 33 14.30 -8.55 -0.04
C VAL A 33 13.78 -8.58 1.40
N VAL A 34 12.57 -8.08 1.67
CA VAL A 34 11.94 -8.17 3.00
C VAL A 34 11.52 -9.60 3.32
N VAL A 35 10.86 -10.29 2.38
CA VAL A 35 10.37 -11.66 2.60
C VAL A 35 11.53 -12.64 2.83
N GLN A 36 12.62 -12.49 2.08
CA GLN A 36 13.82 -13.32 2.27
C GLN A 36 14.49 -13.12 3.63
N GLU A 37 14.48 -11.89 4.16
CA GLU A 37 15.20 -11.56 5.40
C GLU A 37 14.35 -11.74 6.67
N PHE A 38 13.03 -11.58 6.57
CA PHE A 38 12.10 -11.61 7.70
C PHE A 38 11.06 -12.72 7.54
N PRO A 39 11.37 -13.96 7.95
CA PRO A 39 10.51 -15.14 7.69
C PRO A 39 9.17 -15.12 8.44
N LYS A 40 8.98 -14.20 9.39
CA LYS A 40 7.73 -14.04 10.17
C LYS A 40 6.91 -12.83 9.73
N VAL A 41 7.22 -12.23 8.58
CA VAL A 41 6.48 -11.07 8.08
C VAL A 41 5.02 -11.44 7.79
N LYS A 42 4.11 -10.55 8.17
CA LYS A 42 2.69 -10.60 7.79
C LYS A 42 2.42 -9.41 6.88
N VAL A 43 1.71 -9.61 5.79
CA VAL A 43 1.42 -8.56 4.81
C VAL A 43 -0.07 -8.24 4.80
N ILE A 44 -0.41 -6.98 5.10
CA ILE A 44 -1.79 -6.49 5.00
C ILE A 44 -1.94 -5.82 3.63
N ILE A 45 -2.83 -6.37 2.80
CA ILE A 45 -3.18 -5.81 1.49
C ILE A 45 -4.45 -4.99 1.65
N LEU A 46 -4.27 -3.67 1.71
CA LEU A 46 -5.40 -2.74 1.85
C LEU A 46 -6.06 -2.49 0.50
N ARG A 47 -7.29 -2.96 0.34
CA ARG A 47 -8.14 -2.79 -0.84
C ARG A 47 -9.09 -1.61 -0.65
N ARG A 48 -9.48 -0.98 -1.75
CA ARG A 48 -10.53 0.06 -1.78
C ARG A 48 -11.34 -0.10 -3.05
N TYR A 49 -12.59 0.36 -3.06
CA TYR A 49 -13.41 0.33 -4.27
C TYR A 49 -12.73 1.06 -5.44
N LEU A 50 -12.28 0.29 -6.44
CA LEU A 50 -11.35 0.75 -7.49
C LEU A 50 -11.87 1.97 -8.27
N PRO A 51 -13.16 2.08 -8.65
CA PRO A 51 -13.66 3.28 -9.31
C PRO A 51 -13.54 4.56 -8.47
N ARG A 52 -13.67 4.47 -7.14
CA ARG A 52 -13.45 5.61 -6.24
C ARG A 52 -11.97 5.99 -6.17
N VAL A 53 -11.07 5.00 -6.22
CA VAL A 53 -9.62 5.24 -6.27
C VAL A 53 -9.25 5.92 -7.58
N LEU A 54 -9.73 5.41 -8.71
CA LEU A 54 -9.51 5.98 -10.03
C LEU A 54 -9.97 7.44 -10.09
N LYS A 55 -11.21 7.72 -9.69
CA LYS A 55 -11.74 9.10 -9.60
C LYS A 55 -10.79 9.99 -8.78
N SER A 56 -10.36 9.54 -7.61
CA SER A 56 -9.43 10.30 -6.78
C SER A 56 -8.06 10.48 -7.44
N PHE A 57 -7.56 9.49 -8.19
CA PHE A 57 -6.29 9.58 -8.90
C PHE A 57 -6.33 10.67 -9.96
N ILE A 58 -7.45 10.73 -10.68
CA ILE A 58 -7.69 11.72 -11.72
C ILE A 58 -7.85 13.12 -11.15
N GLU A 59 -8.71 13.28 -10.14
CA GLU A 59 -8.98 14.57 -9.49
C GLU A 59 -7.73 15.18 -8.85
N LEU A 60 -6.86 14.33 -8.28
CA LEU A 60 -5.59 14.77 -7.70
C LEU A 60 -4.49 14.96 -8.74
N GLY A 61 -4.73 14.60 -10.01
CA GLY A 61 -3.77 14.75 -11.10
C GLY A 61 -2.49 13.94 -10.90
N TYR A 62 -2.59 12.71 -10.37
CA TYR A 62 -1.39 11.92 -10.07
C TYR A 62 -0.53 11.65 -11.29
N PHE A 63 -1.14 11.33 -12.44
CA PHE A 63 -0.45 11.12 -13.73
C PHE A 63 -0.63 12.32 -14.67
N SER A 64 -0.52 13.53 -14.14
CA SER A 64 -0.65 14.75 -14.93
C SER A 64 0.55 15.66 -14.73
N GLU A 65 0.66 16.66 -15.60
CA GLU A 65 1.70 17.70 -15.48
C GLU A 65 1.63 18.48 -14.16
N ARG A 66 0.47 18.46 -13.47
CA ARG A 66 0.29 19.07 -12.15
C ARG A 66 1.11 18.36 -11.06
N ASN A 67 1.53 17.12 -11.31
CA ASN A 67 2.35 16.33 -10.41
C ASN A 67 3.66 15.88 -11.08
N ARG A 68 4.57 16.81 -11.36
CA ARG A 68 5.84 16.52 -12.07
C ARG A 68 6.70 15.42 -11.43
N HIS A 69 6.51 15.14 -10.14
CA HIS A 69 7.26 14.11 -9.41
C HIS A 69 6.62 12.73 -9.48
N TRP A 70 5.52 12.53 -10.20
CA TRP A 70 4.84 11.23 -10.24
C TRP A 70 5.78 10.12 -10.71
N LYS A 71 6.68 10.40 -11.64
CA LYS A 71 7.69 9.45 -12.14
C LYS A 71 8.68 8.95 -11.08
N SER A 72 8.82 9.66 -9.96
CA SER A 72 9.70 9.25 -8.85
C SER A 72 9.03 8.24 -7.92
N TRP A 73 7.69 8.18 -7.88
CA TRP A 73 6.94 7.41 -6.88
C TRP A 73 5.95 6.42 -7.50
N MET A 74 5.54 6.63 -8.75
CA MET A 74 4.70 5.70 -9.51
C MET A 74 5.55 4.91 -10.48
N SER A 75 5.31 3.61 -10.55
CA SER A 75 5.92 2.76 -11.57
C SER A 75 5.22 2.98 -12.90
N SER A 76 6.01 2.96 -13.98
CA SER A 76 5.48 2.83 -15.33
C SER A 76 4.66 1.54 -15.45
N PRO A 77 3.50 1.55 -16.14
CA PRO A 77 2.76 0.32 -16.43
C PRO A 77 3.53 -0.61 -17.39
N ASN A 78 4.54 -0.10 -18.10
CA ASN A 78 5.47 -0.87 -18.93
C ASN A 78 6.79 -1.20 -18.22
N ALA A 79 6.90 -1.00 -16.90
CA ALA A 79 8.08 -1.40 -16.15
C ALA A 79 8.34 -2.90 -16.29
N ALA A 80 9.61 -3.32 -16.32
CA ALA A 80 9.97 -4.74 -16.39
C ALA A 80 9.38 -5.59 -15.24
N THR A 81 9.04 -4.95 -14.12
CA THR A 81 8.41 -5.60 -12.96
C THR A 81 6.88 -5.64 -13.03
N ALA A 82 6.24 -5.12 -14.08
CA ALA A 82 4.78 -5.17 -14.26
C ALA A 82 4.26 -6.59 -14.12
N ALA A 83 3.06 -6.74 -13.55
CA ALA A 83 2.37 -8.01 -13.41
C ALA A 83 1.49 -8.32 -14.62
N ILE A 84 1.11 -7.30 -15.39
CA ILE A 84 0.32 -7.44 -16.60
C ILE A 84 0.90 -6.57 -17.72
N PRO A 85 0.70 -6.96 -19.00
CA PRO A 85 1.07 -6.12 -20.12
C PRO A 85 0.21 -4.84 -20.15
N CYS A 86 0.82 -3.72 -20.56
CA CYS A 86 0.08 -2.49 -20.83
C CYS A 86 -0.50 -2.50 -22.25
N ILE A 87 -1.52 -1.67 -22.47
CA ILE A 87 -2.21 -1.55 -23.76
C ILE A 87 -1.38 -0.82 -24.82
N ASP A 88 -0.44 0.03 -24.41
CA ASP A 88 0.45 0.79 -25.29
C ASP A 88 1.70 1.25 -24.51
N VAL A 89 2.65 1.88 -25.20
CA VAL A 89 3.85 2.50 -24.61
C VAL A 89 3.52 3.79 -23.88
N ASP A 90 4.27 4.10 -22.81
CA ASP A 90 4.00 5.23 -21.91
C ASP A 90 3.79 6.59 -22.61
N GLN A 91 4.45 6.84 -23.76
CA GLN A 91 4.30 8.11 -24.48
C GLN A 91 2.92 8.29 -25.14
N ASN A 92 2.22 7.18 -25.40
CA ASN A 92 0.91 7.19 -26.04
C ASN A 92 -0.24 7.19 -25.04
N LEU A 93 0.04 6.95 -23.75
CA LEU A 93 -0.96 6.84 -22.71
C LEU A 93 -1.29 8.22 -22.12
N ASP A 94 -2.57 8.55 -22.06
CA ASP A 94 -3.01 9.76 -21.36
C ASP A 94 -3.09 9.53 -19.83
N GLN A 95 -3.53 10.56 -19.10
CA GLN A 95 -3.67 10.46 -17.64
C GLN A 95 -4.63 9.35 -17.20
N TRP A 96 -5.71 9.11 -17.95
CA TRP A 96 -6.71 8.10 -17.65
C TRP A 96 -6.13 6.71 -17.86
N ASP A 97 -5.49 6.50 -19.01
CA ASP A 97 -4.84 5.24 -19.36
C ASP A 97 -3.77 4.88 -18.34
N LEU A 98 -2.87 5.83 -18.01
CA LEU A 98 -1.83 5.65 -17.00
C LEU A 98 -2.43 5.33 -15.62
N SER A 99 -3.51 6.02 -15.23
CA SER A 99 -4.17 5.79 -13.94
C SER A 99 -4.80 4.40 -13.88
N ILE A 100 -5.50 3.99 -14.93
CA ILE A 100 -6.17 2.68 -15.00
C ILE A 100 -5.11 1.57 -15.03
N ALA A 101 -4.13 1.69 -15.92
CA ALA A 101 -3.06 0.70 -16.05
C ALA A 101 -2.28 0.53 -14.74
N TYR A 102 -1.90 1.63 -14.10
CA TYR A 102 -1.22 1.59 -12.80
C TYR A 102 -2.07 0.90 -11.72
N LEU A 103 -3.35 1.28 -11.59
CA LEU A 103 -4.21 0.74 -10.54
C LEU A 103 -4.47 -0.77 -10.74
N ILE A 104 -4.71 -1.22 -11.96
CA ILE A 104 -4.91 -2.65 -12.26
C ILE A 104 -3.60 -3.41 -12.05
N ASP A 105 -2.45 -2.87 -12.46
CA ASP A 105 -1.15 -3.49 -12.27
C ASP A 105 -0.83 -3.68 -10.78
N ILE A 106 -1.13 -2.72 -9.90
CA ILE A 106 -0.97 -2.88 -8.45
C ILE A 106 -1.82 -4.03 -7.90
N GLU A 107 -3.08 -4.14 -8.33
CA GLU A 107 -3.96 -5.24 -7.93
C GLU A 107 -3.41 -6.60 -8.41
N ALA A 108 -2.88 -6.64 -9.63
CA ALA A 108 -2.27 -7.83 -10.21
C ALA A 108 -0.95 -8.22 -9.52
N ARG A 109 -0.10 -7.25 -9.16
CA ARG A 109 1.13 -7.50 -8.39
C ARG A 109 0.83 -8.07 -7.01
N ALA A 110 -0.22 -7.59 -6.34
CA ALA A 110 -0.64 -8.15 -5.05
C ALA A 110 -1.04 -9.63 -5.19
N LYS A 111 -1.78 -9.98 -6.26
CA LYS A 111 -2.12 -11.39 -6.55
C LYS A 111 -0.89 -12.23 -6.89
N ARG A 112 0.02 -11.71 -7.72
CA ARG A 112 1.27 -12.38 -8.06
C ARG A 112 2.10 -12.65 -6.80
N PHE A 113 2.21 -11.68 -5.89
CA PHE A 113 2.88 -11.86 -4.61
C PHE A 113 2.29 -13.01 -3.78
N GLN A 114 0.97 -13.09 -3.67
CA GLN A 114 0.31 -14.20 -2.96
C GLN A 114 0.57 -15.56 -3.61
N GLN A 115 0.76 -15.60 -4.93
CA GLN A 115 1.06 -16.83 -5.66
C GLN A 115 2.52 -17.24 -5.55
N GLU A 116 3.43 -16.27 -5.58
CA GLU A 116 4.89 -16.50 -5.52
C GLU A 116 5.39 -16.77 -4.11
N TYR A 117 4.68 -16.27 -3.08
CA TYR A 117 5.05 -16.42 -1.66
C TYR A 117 3.88 -17.00 -0.83
N PRO A 118 3.41 -18.23 -1.14
CA PRO A 118 2.26 -18.83 -0.46
C PRO A 118 2.50 -19.11 1.03
N GLU A 119 3.75 -19.16 1.47
CA GLU A 119 4.15 -19.30 2.87
C GLU A 119 3.98 -18.03 3.69
N ILE A 120 3.84 -16.87 3.03
CA ILE A 120 3.66 -15.58 3.70
C ILE A 120 2.19 -15.32 3.97
N ASN A 121 1.86 -15.12 5.24
CA ASN A 121 0.50 -14.79 5.65
C ASN A 121 0.10 -13.41 5.09
N THR A 122 -0.84 -13.42 4.16
CA THR A 122 -1.43 -12.19 3.61
C THR A 122 -2.87 -12.01 4.11
N TYR A 123 -3.22 -10.77 4.43
CA TYR A 123 -4.53 -10.39 4.95
C TYR A 123 -5.12 -9.31 4.05
N GLU A 124 -6.15 -9.65 3.28
CA GLU A 124 -6.85 -8.67 2.45
C GLU A 124 -7.93 -7.96 3.26
N VAL A 125 -7.82 -6.64 3.32
CA VAL A 125 -8.73 -5.80 4.12
C VAL A 125 -9.30 -4.71 3.23
N ARG A 126 -10.62 -4.56 3.21
CA ARG A 126 -11.26 -3.42 2.54
C ARG A 126 -11.25 -2.20 3.46
N LEU A 127 -10.78 -1.06 2.96
CA LEU A 127 -10.77 0.18 3.73
C LEU A 127 -12.17 0.56 4.19
N GLU A 128 -13.20 0.26 3.38
CA GLU A 128 -14.59 0.55 3.72
C GLU A 128 -15.04 -0.18 5.01
N THR A 129 -14.52 -1.37 5.29
CA THR A 129 -14.90 -2.18 6.45
C THR A 129 -14.24 -1.69 7.74
N LEU A 130 -13.10 -1.00 7.65
CA LEU A 130 -12.36 -0.43 8.79
C LEU A 130 -13.07 0.76 9.46
N ASN A 131 -14.19 1.23 8.90
CA ASN A 131 -15.09 2.18 9.57
C ASN A 131 -16.08 1.52 10.54
N ASN A 132 -15.98 0.20 10.73
CA ASN A 132 -16.71 -0.55 11.74
C ASN A 132 -15.70 -1.23 12.68
N PHE A 133 -15.78 -0.92 13.97
CA PHE A 133 -14.82 -1.39 14.96
C PHE A 133 -14.78 -2.91 15.06
N THR A 134 -15.90 -3.61 14.91
CA THR A 134 -15.94 -5.08 14.93
C THR A 134 -15.06 -5.69 13.83
N ASN A 135 -14.95 -5.04 12.67
CA ASN A 135 -14.04 -5.49 11.62
C ASN A 135 -12.57 -5.19 11.95
N VAL A 136 -12.30 -4.13 12.71
CA VAL A 136 -10.97 -3.85 13.26
C VAL A 136 -10.62 -4.94 14.28
N GLU A 137 -11.56 -5.33 15.15
CA GLU A 137 -11.36 -6.41 16.11
C GLU A 137 -11.03 -7.74 15.41
N SER A 138 -11.81 -8.10 14.39
CA SER A 138 -11.55 -9.30 13.60
C SER A 138 -10.19 -9.28 12.90
N LEU A 139 -9.73 -8.13 12.39
CA LEU A 139 -8.40 -8.02 11.80
C LEU A 139 -7.30 -8.23 12.84
N PHE A 140 -7.43 -7.66 14.04
CA PHE A 140 -6.45 -7.83 15.11
C PHE A 140 -6.40 -9.29 15.60
N GLU A 141 -7.55 -9.95 15.71
CA GLU A 141 -7.64 -11.38 16.00
C GLU A 141 -6.91 -12.22 14.92
N GLN A 142 -7.19 -11.98 13.63
CA GLN A 142 -6.50 -12.65 12.52
C GLN A 142 -4.98 -12.45 12.54
N LEU A 143 -4.53 -11.28 12.98
CA LEU A 143 -3.13 -10.94 13.13
C LEU A 143 -2.50 -11.50 14.42
N ASN A 144 -3.28 -12.11 15.31
CA ASN A 144 -2.89 -12.51 16.67
C ASN A 144 -2.31 -11.33 17.48
N ILE A 145 -2.96 -10.17 17.41
CA ILE A 145 -2.57 -8.96 18.14
C ILE A 145 -3.65 -8.63 19.16
N THR A 146 -3.26 -8.54 20.42
CA THR A 146 -4.16 -8.13 21.50
C THR A 146 -4.48 -6.64 21.38
N LEU A 147 -5.77 -6.34 21.28
CA LEU A 147 -6.26 -4.96 21.34
C LEU A 147 -6.01 -4.35 22.72
N THR A 148 -5.77 -3.04 22.74
CA THR A 148 -5.66 -2.26 23.97
C THR A 148 -6.67 -1.13 23.96
N ASP A 149 -6.88 -0.49 25.11
CA ASP A 149 -7.71 0.71 25.18
C ASP A 149 -7.16 1.84 24.31
N ALA A 150 -5.84 1.87 24.07
CA ALA A 150 -5.24 2.80 23.12
C ALA A 150 -5.77 2.59 21.69
N THR A 151 -5.98 1.34 21.26
CA THR A 151 -6.56 1.03 19.94
C THR A 151 -7.98 1.56 19.82
N LYS A 152 -8.81 1.36 20.86
CA LYS A 152 -10.18 1.91 20.93
C LYS A 152 -10.18 3.43 20.89
N ASN A 153 -9.27 4.07 21.61
CA ASN A 153 -9.17 5.53 21.67
C ASN A 153 -8.67 6.14 20.35
N MET A 154 -7.81 5.43 19.61
CA MET A 154 -7.34 5.84 18.28
C MET A 154 -8.37 5.63 17.18
N TYR A 155 -9.30 4.68 17.37
CA TYR A 155 -10.33 4.39 16.38
C TYR A 155 -11.14 5.65 16.05
N SER A 156 -11.35 5.90 14.76
CA SER A 156 -11.99 7.11 14.21
C SER A 156 -11.24 8.44 14.40
N GLN A 157 -10.05 8.45 15.00
CA GLN A 157 -9.23 9.67 15.04
C GLN A 157 -8.65 9.97 13.65
N LYS A 158 -8.87 11.20 13.18
CA LYS A 158 -8.28 11.70 11.94
C LYS A 158 -6.83 12.12 12.19
N ILE A 159 -5.91 11.20 11.95
CA ILE A 159 -4.46 11.42 12.13
C ILE A 159 -3.86 12.29 11.02
N ASN A 160 -4.41 12.19 9.80
CA ASN A 160 -4.04 13.02 8.66
C ASN A 160 -5.13 14.08 8.38
N GLN A 161 -5.19 15.11 9.21
CA GLN A 161 -5.82 16.35 8.78
C GLN A 161 -4.87 17.03 7.79
N ARG A 162 -5.03 16.72 6.48
CA ARG A 162 -4.58 17.67 5.47
C ARG A 162 -5.36 18.95 5.72
N LYS A 163 -4.80 19.89 6.50
CA LYS A 163 -5.17 21.31 6.39
C LYS A 163 -5.21 21.57 4.89
N SER A 164 -6.27 22.19 4.41
CA SER A 164 -6.49 22.52 3.00
C SER A 164 -5.30 23.31 2.44
N ILE A 165 -4.23 22.62 2.08
CA ILE A 165 -3.12 23.13 1.29
C ILE A 165 -3.41 22.63 -0.11
N LYS A 166 -4.11 23.47 -0.86
CA LYS A 166 -3.69 23.93 -2.20
C LYS A 166 -4.74 24.90 -2.76
N LYS A 167 -4.63 26.14 -2.31
CA LYS A 167 -4.81 27.32 -3.16
C LYS A 167 -3.40 27.85 -3.47
N ILE A 168 -2.59 27.04 -4.16
CA ILE A 168 -1.25 27.43 -4.61
C ILE A 168 -1.05 26.80 -5.98
N TYR A 169 -1.30 27.67 -6.99
CA TYR A 169 -1.04 27.64 -8.42
C TYR A 169 -1.66 26.52 -9.26
#